data_AF-A0A7L4ZEU3-F1
#
_entry.id   AF-A0A7L4ZEU3-F1
#
_cell.length_a   1.000
_cell.length_b   1.000
_cell.length_c   1.000
_cell.angle_alpha   90.00
_cell.angle_beta   90.00
_cell.angle_gamma   90.00
#
_symmetry.space_group_name_H-M   'P 1'
#
loop_
_entity.id
_entity.type
_entity.pdbx_description
1 polymer ?
#
loop_
_entity_poly.entity_id
_entity_poly.type
_entity_poly.pdbx_seq_one_letter_code
_entity_poly.pdbx_strand_id
1 'polypeptide(L)'
;MIRATITCDRDNCLALYLPDVDAGGDVLERAARALGWQRLTATSHACPGCVRGTGPVLERGECPHCCGTTFDRKDGAICHYCGHVSPHPADDFGLD
;
A
#
# COMPACT_ATOMS: atom_id res chain seq x y z
N MET A 1 8.68 14.72 -15.79
CA MET A 1 7.68 14.95 -14.72
C MET A 1 8.08 14.05 -13.56
N ILE A 2 8.10 14.58 -12.33
CA ILE A 2 8.49 13.80 -11.14
C ILE A 2 7.21 13.25 -10.51
N ARG A 3 7.11 11.92 -10.39
CA ARG A 3 5.98 11.26 -9.71
C ARG A 3 5.98 11.61 -8.23
N ALA A 4 4.84 12.09 -7.73
CA ALA A 4 4.67 12.32 -6.31
C ALA A 4 4.50 10.97 -5.57
N THR A 5 5.01 10.89 -4.36
CA THR A 5 5.06 9.64 -3.57
C THR A 5 4.87 9.98 -2.11
N ILE A 6 4.20 9.12 -1.36
CA ILE A 6 4.07 9.24 0.10
C ILE A 6 4.93 8.18 0.77
N THR A 7 5.72 8.58 1.76
CA THR A 7 6.50 7.70 2.63
C THR A 7 5.88 7.63 4.02
N CYS A 8 6.15 6.56 4.74
CA CYS A 8 5.79 6.47 6.15
C CYS A 8 6.88 7.07 7.03
N ASP A 9 6.49 7.94 7.95
CA ASP A 9 7.42 8.66 8.84
C ASP A 9 7.53 8.00 10.23
N ARG A 10 7.03 6.77 10.38
CA ARG A 10 7.27 5.96 11.58
C ARG A 10 8.67 5.34 11.51
N ASP A 11 9.31 5.23 12.67
CA ASP A 11 10.65 4.67 12.80
C ASP A 11 10.79 3.31 12.08
N ASN A 12 11.85 3.20 11.27
CA ASN A 12 12.22 1.99 10.54
C ASN A 12 11.15 1.43 9.58
N CYS A 13 10.20 2.26 9.13
CA CYS A 13 9.18 1.84 8.18
C CYS A 13 9.57 2.16 6.73
N LEU A 14 9.71 1.11 5.91
CA LEU A 14 10.03 1.22 4.48
C LEU A 14 8.79 1.40 3.58
N ALA A 15 7.63 1.67 4.19
CA ALA A 15 6.37 1.74 3.45
C ALA A 15 6.33 2.96 2.53
N LEU A 16 5.77 2.73 1.35
CA LEU A 16 5.70 3.68 0.25
C LEU A 16 4.31 3.57 -0.39
N TYR A 17 3.75 4.69 -0.82
CA TYR A 17 2.60 4.71 -1.71
C TYR A 17 2.94 5.42 -3.02
N LEU A 18 2.84 4.66 -4.10
CA LEU A 18 3.04 5.11 -5.47
C LEU A 18 1.68 5.09 -6.18
N PRO A 19 1.10 6.25 -6.52
CA PRO A 19 -0.11 6.28 -7.34
C PRO A 19 0.19 5.82 -8.77
N ASP A 20 -0.75 5.10 -9.40
CA ASP A 20 -0.62 4.61 -10.78
C ASP A 20 -0.57 5.75 -11.82
N VAL A 21 -1.18 6.89 -11.48
CA VAL A 21 -1.25 8.08 -12.31
C VAL A 21 -0.57 9.26 -11.64
N ASP A 22 0.02 10.14 -12.46
CA ASP A 22 0.49 11.44 -11.99
C ASP A 22 -0.72 12.26 -11.51
N ALA A 23 -0.88 12.29 -10.20
CA ALA A 23 -1.97 12.95 -9.51
C ALA A 23 -1.45 14.23 -8.85
N GLY A 24 -2.20 15.34 -8.95
CA GLY A 24 -1.95 16.52 -8.12
C GLY A 24 -2.05 16.17 -6.62
N GLY A 25 -1.43 16.97 -5.76
CA GLY A 25 -1.30 16.68 -4.32
C GLY A 25 -2.63 16.31 -3.62
N ASP A 26 -3.72 17.02 -3.90
CA ASP A 26 -5.03 16.72 -3.30
C ASP A 26 -5.65 15.40 -3.76
N VAL A 27 -5.35 14.99 -4.99
CA VAL A 27 -5.80 13.70 -5.53
C VAL A 27 -4.97 12.58 -4.91
N LEU A 28 -3.66 12.76 -4.81
CA LEU A 28 -2.74 11.85 -4.13
C LEU A 28 -3.16 11.60 -2.68
N GLU A 29 -3.48 12.66 -1.94
CA GLU A 29 -3.87 12.57 -0.54
C GLU A 29 -5.22 11.88 -0.32
N ARG A 30 -6.21 12.17 -1.16
CA ARG A 30 -7.50 11.47 -1.10
C ARG A 30 -7.33 9.99 -1.42
N ALA A 31 -6.53 9.67 -2.44
CA ALA A 31 -6.24 8.28 -2.80
C ALA A 31 -5.52 7.56 -1.66
N ALA A 32 -4.47 8.15 -1.09
CA ALA A 32 -3.72 7.58 0.03
C ALA A 32 -4.64 7.31 1.24
N ARG A 33 -5.50 8.27 1.60
CA ARG A 33 -6.48 8.11 2.68
C ARG A 33 -7.44 6.96 2.42
N ALA A 34 -7.93 6.80 1.19
CA ALA A 34 -8.82 5.69 0.82
C ALA A 34 -8.14 4.32 1.00
N LEU A 35 -6.81 4.26 0.88
CA LEU A 35 -6.02 3.04 1.09
C LEU A 35 -5.61 2.81 2.55
N GLY A 36 -6.00 3.72 3.47
CA GLY A 36 -5.72 3.62 4.90
C GLY A 36 -4.47 4.37 5.36
N TRP A 37 -3.84 5.19 4.51
CA TRP A 37 -2.78 6.09 4.96
C TRP A 37 -3.34 7.20 5.82
N GLN A 38 -2.65 7.49 6.92
CA GLN A 38 -3.03 8.57 7.82
C GLN A 38 -2.02 9.71 7.72
N ARG A 39 -2.48 10.88 7.32
CA ARG A 39 -1.69 12.11 7.43
C ARG A 39 -1.50 12.45 8.93
N LEU A 40 -0.26 12.65 9.36
CA LEU A 40 0.12 13.01 10.73
C LEU A 40 0.37 14.52 10.88
N THR A 41 1.03 15.13 9.89
CA THR A 41 1.28 16.58 9.82
C THR A 41 1.03 17.10 8.40
N ALA A 42 1.41 18.35 8.10
CA ALA A 42 1.30 18.88 6.74
C ALA A 42 2.13 18.08 5.70
N THR A 43 3.20 17.41 6.14
CA THR A 43 4.16 16.74 5.25
C THR A 43 4.49 15.30 5.64
N SER A 44 3.86 14.76 6.71
CA SER A 44 4.17 13.42 7.22
C SER A 44 2.96 12.52 7.27
N HIS A 45 3.20 11.22 7.07
CA HIS A 45 2.16 10.19 7.00
C HIS A 45 2.54 8.94 7.78
N ALA A 46 1.54 8.15 8.16
CA ALA A 46 1.67 6.78 8.62
C ALA A 46 1.01 5.84 7.62
N CYS A 47 1.70 4.76 7.27
CA CYS A 47 1.17 3.74 6.38
C CYS A 47 0.06 2.90 7.06
N PRO A 48 -0.75 2.19 6.28
CA PRO A 48 -1.87 1.41 6.84
C PRO A 48 -1.41 0.33 7.83
N GLY A 49 -0.23 -0.28 7.65
CA GLY A 49 0.32 -1.26 8.61
C GLY A 49 0.65 -0.62 9.97
N CYS A 50 1.35 0.51 9.96
CA CYS A 50 1.64 1.27 11.17
C CYS A 50 0.38 1.79 11.87
N VAL A 51 -0.61 2.26 11.10
CA VAL A 51 -1.90 2.72 11.65
C VAL A 51 -2.65 1.58 12.33
N ARG A 52 -2.60 0.36 11.77
CA ARG A 52 -3.22 -0.84 12.34
C ARG A 52 -2.45 -1.46 13.51
N GLY A 53 -1.20 -1.04 13.73
CA GLY A 53 -0.32 -1.61 14.75
C GLY A 53 0.24 -3.00 14.40
N THR A 54 0.15 -3.42 13.14
CA THR A 54 0.71 -4.70 12.65
C THR A 54 2.21 -4.63 12.35
N GLY A 55 2.79 -3.43 12.45
CA GLY A 55 4.23 -3.21 12.43
C GLY A 55 4.68 -2.27 11.30
N PRO A 56 5.91 -1.75 11.42
CA PRO A 56 6.56 -1.09 10.29
C PRO A 56 6.76 -2.08 9.15
N VAL A 57 6.67 -1.61 7.91
CA VAL A 57 7.08 -2.39 6.74
C VAL A 57 8.61 -2.52 6.79
N LEU A 58 9.12 -3.74 6.95
CA LEU A 58 10.55 -4.02 7.03
C LEU A 58 11.13 -4.55 5.71
N GLU A 59 10.25 -5.05 4.84
CA GLU A 59 10.61 -5.66 3.56
C GLU A 59 9.66 -5.14 2.47
N ARG A 60 10.24 -4.68 1.36
CA ARG A 60 9.44 -4.24 0.21
C ARG A 60 8.99 -5.42 -0.63
N GLY A 61 7.77 -5.33 -1.16
CA GLY A 61 7.17 -6.29 -2.06
C GLY A 61 6.08 -5.66 -2.91
N GLU A 62 5.05 -6.43 -3.24
CA GLU A 62 4.11 -6.11 -4.32
C GLU A 62 2.79 -5.47 -3.84
N CYS A 63 2.60 -5.30 -2.53
CA CYS A 63 1.36 -4.73 -2.02
C CYS A 63 1.12 -3.31 -2.59
N PRO A 64 0.00 -3.06 -3.32
CA PRO A 64 -0.24 -1.75 -3.93
C PRO A 64 -0.57 -0.65 -2.91
N HIS A 65 -0.86 -1.01 -1.66
CA HIS A 65 -1.22 -0.05 -0.62
C HIS A 65 -0.02 0.47 0.17
N CYS A 66 0.98 -0.36 0.44
CA CYS A 66 2.11 0.03 1.30
C CYS A 66 3.48 -0.43 0.80
N CYS A 67 3.52 -1.08 -0.37
CA CYS A 67 4.69 -1.73 -0.95
C CYS A 67 5.38 -2.74 -0.02
N GLY A 68 4.66 -3.32 0.94
CA GLY A 68 5.14 -4.42 1.77
C GLY A 68 5.04 -5.78 1.07
N THR A 69 5.76 -6.77 1.60
CA THR A 69 5.67 -8.16 1.13
C THR A 69 4.27 -8.75 1.25
N THR A 70 3.95 -9.59 0.27
CA THR A 70 2.69 -10.34 0.14
C THR A 70 2.99 -11.83 0.19
N PHE A 71 1.98 -12.63 0.52
CA PHE A 71 2.04 -14.07 0.42
C PHE A 71 0.72 -14.61 -0.12
N ASP A 72 0.80 -15.70 -0.87
CA ASP A 72 -0.37 -16.27 -1.51
C ASP A 72 -1.31 -16.99 -0.53
N ARG A 73 -2.60 -16.77 -0.73
CA ARG A 73 -3.71 -17.52 -0.13
C ARG A 73 -4.62 -18.00 -1.25
N LYS A 74 -5.56 -18.88 -0.88
CA LYS A 74 -6.57 -19.42 -1.79
C LYS A 74 -7.35 -18.32 -2.52
N ASP A 75 -7.65 -17.21 -1.83
CA ASP A 75 -8.51 -16.15 -2.35
C ASP A 75 -7.73 -14.94 -2.92
N GLY A 76 -6.39 -15.01 -2.99
CA GLY A 76 -5.54 -13.92 -3.46
C GLY A 76 -4.23 -13.78 -2.68
N ALA A 77 -3.39 -12.83 -3.11
CA ALA A 77 -2.19 -12.43 -2.40
C ALA A 77 -2.56 -11.46 -1.26
N ILE A 78 -2.17 -11.77 -0.02
CA ILE A 78 -2.41 -10.92 1.15
C ILE A 78 -1.12 -10.26 1.61
N CYS A 79 -1.17 -8.96 1.90
CA CYS A 79 -0.04 -8.22 2.45
C CYS A 79 0.21 -8.59 3.92
N HIS A 80 1.48 -8.87 4.24
CA HIS A 80 1.91 -9.18 5.61
C HIS A 80 1.66 -8.04 6.60
N TYR A 81 1.74 -6.79 6.13
CA TYR A 81 1.69 -5.60 6.98
C TYR A 81 0.29 -4.99 7.00
N CYS A 82 -0.21 -4.49 5.88
CA CYS A 82 -1.51 -3.80 5.87
C CYS A 82 -2.71 -4.73 5.76
N GLY A 83 -2.51 -6.03 5.50
CA GLY A 83 -3.59 -7.02 5.37
C GLY A 83 -4.47 -6.85 4.14
N HIS A 84 -4.11 -5.95 3.21
CA HIS A 84 -4.80 -5.85 1.93
C HIS A 84 -4.73 -7.18 1.18
N VAL A 85 -5.84 -7.59 0.58
CA VAL A 85 -5.93 -8.76 -0.29
C VAL A 85 -6.06 -8.28 -1.73
N SER A 86 -5.07 -8.62 -2.54
CA SER A 86 -5.15 -8.50 -3.99
C SER A 86 -5.69 -9.82 -4.53
N PRO A 87 -6.93 -9.85 -5.06
CA PRO A 87 -7.53 -11.09 -5.54
C PRO A 87 -6.71 -11.64 -6.71
N HIS A 88 -6.65 -12.97 -6.82
CA HIS A 88 -6.14 -13.59 -8.03
C HIS A 88 -7.03 -13.21 -9.21
N PRO A 89 -6.47 -13.01 -10.42
CA PRO A 89 -7.30 -12.93 -11.61
C PRO A 89 -8.20 -14.16 -11.68
N ALA A 90 -9.43 -14.00 -12.15
CA ALA A 90 -10.27 -15.15 -12.43
C ALA A 90 -9.50 -16.09 -13.38
N ASP A 91 -9.52 -17.40 -13.10
CA ASP A 91 -8.95 -18.40 -13.99
C ASP A 91 -9.70 -18.32 -15.34
N ASP A 92 -9.18 -17.54 -16.27
CA ASP A 92 -9.74 -17.38 -17.62
C ASP A 92 -9.25 -18.49 -18.57
N PHE A 93 -8.65 -19.54 -18.01
CA PHE A 93 -8.32 -20.76 -18.73
C PHE A 93 -9.50 -21.73 -18.64
N GLY A 94 -10.53 -21.48 -19.44
CA GLY A 94 -11.55 -22.46 -19.78
C GLY A 94 -10.91 -23.66 -20.48
N LEU A 95 -10.40 -24.61 -19.71
CA LEU A 95 -10.08 -25.97 -20.17
C LEU A 95 -11.26 -26.86 -19.81
N ASP A 96 -12.36 -26.70 -20.55
CA ASP A 96 -13.36 -27.76 -20.75
C ASP A 96 -12.89 -28.70 -21.87
#